data_AF-A0A097ZKF9-F1
#
_entry.id   AF-A0A097ZKF9-F1
#
_cell.length_a   1.000
_cell.length_b   1.000
_cell.length_c   1.000
_cell.angle_alpha   90.00
_cell.angle_beta   90.00
_cell.angle_gamma   90.00
#
_symmetry.space_group_name_H-M   'P 1'
#
loop_
_entity.id
_entity.type
_entity.pdbx_description
1 polymer ?
#
loop_
_entity_poly.entity_id
_entity_poly.type
_entity_poly.pdbx_seq_one_letter_code
_entity_poly.pdbx_strand_id
1 'polypeptide(L)'
;YDCGECKFGYTGPNCTVRRNMIRKEIFRMTTAEKDKLVAYLNLAKRTTSPDYVIATGTYEQMNNGSNPMFADINVYDLFVWLHYYASRDAFLEDGSVWADIDFAH
;
A
#
# COMPACT_ATOMS: atom_id res chain seq x y z
N TYR A 1 4.59 -10.41 6.03
CA TYR A 1 5.26 -9.77 7.21
C TYR A 1 5.77 -10.80 8.21
N ASP A 2 5.35 -12.06 8.10
CA ASP A 2 5.57 -13.19 9.02
C ASP A 2 6.36 -14.35 8.36
N CYS A 3 6.98 -14.09 7.21
CA CYS A 3 7.66 -15.09 6.38
C CYS A 3 6.74 -16.20 5.80
N GLY A 4 5.41 -16.01 5.81
CA GLY A 4 4.45 -16.97 5.25
C GLY A 4 4.35 -16.98 3.71
N GLU A 5 4.90 -15.95 3.05
CA GLU A 5 4.86 -15.81 1.60
C GLU A 5 6.25 -15.87 0.94
N CYS A 6 6.26 -16.18 -0.35
CA CYS A 6 7.49 -16.23 -1.14
C CYS A 6 7.94 -14.86 -1.63
N LYS A 7 9.26 -14.70 -1.82
CA LYS A 7 9.84 -13.52 -2.47
C LYS A 7 9.23 -13.31 -3.87
N PHE A 8 9.08 -12.04 -4.27
CA PHE A 8 8.65 -11.68 -5.62
C PHE A 8 9.43 -12.46 -6.70
N GLY A 9 8.68 -13.05 -7.63
CA GLY A 9 9.21 -13.91 -8.69
C GLY A 9 9.35 -15.39 -8.33
N TYR A 10 8.98 -15.79 -7.12
CA TYR A 10 9.01 -17.18 -6.64
C TYR A 10 7.65 -17.62 -6.09
N THR A 11 7.35 -18.91 -6.17
CA THR A 11 6.11 -19.54 -5.70
C THR A 11 6.36 -20.99 -5.28
N GLY A 12 5.29 -21.67 -4.86
CA GLY A 12 5.30 -23.04 -4.36
C GLY A 12 5.58 -23.12 -2.85
N PRO A 13 5.32 -24.27 -2.22
CA PRO A 13 5.41 -24.41 -0.75
C PRO A 13 6.81 -24.15 -0.18
N ASN A 14 7.86 -24.32 -1.00
CA ASN A 14 9.25 -24.09 -0.63
C ASN A 14 9.87 -22.87 -1.32
N CYS A 15 9.08 -22.04 -2.01
CA CYS A 15 9.54 -20.84 -2.72
C CYS A 15 10.67 -21.08 -3.75
N THR A 16 10.74 -22.28 -4.34
CA THR A 16 11.76 -22.65 -5.33
C THR A 16 11.28 -22.54 -6.77
N VAL A 17 9.96 -22.43 -7.01
CA VAL A 17 9.39 -22.36 -8.36
C VAL A 17 9.46 -20.92 -8.85
N ARG A 18 10.23 -20.67 -9.92
CA ARG A 18 10.30 -19.34 -10.54
C ARG A 18 9.02 -19.02 -11.30
N ARG A 19 8.50 -17.80 -11.10
CA ARG A 19 7.36 -17.23 -11.80
C ARG A 19 7.75 -15.91 -12.43
N ASN A 20 7.72 -15.85 -13.76
CA ASN A 20 7.90 -14.59 -14.49
C ASN A 20 6.54 -13.98 -14.86
N MET A 21 6.39 -12.67 -14.66
CA MET A 21 5.19 -11.93 -15.05
C MET A 21 5.57 -10.79 -15.98
N ILE A 22 4.92 -10.72 -17.13
CA ILE A 22 5.19 -9.69 -18.14
C ILE A 22 4.21 -8.53 -17.93
N ARG A 23 4.73 -7.33 -17.66
CA ARG A 23 3.95 -6.10 -17.67
C ARG A 23 3.76 -5.66 -19.12
N LYS A 24 2.55 -5.81 -19.64
CA LYS A 24 2.20 -5.39 -21.01
C LYS A 24 1.90 -3.90 -21.03
N GLU A 25 2.13 -3.28 -22.19
CA GLU A 25 1.63 -1.94 -22.49
C GLU A 25 0.09 -1.99 -22.56
N ILE A 26 -0.59 -1.01 -21.95
CA ILE A 26 -2.03 -1.07 -21.70
C ILE A 26 -2.86 -0.98 -22.98
N PHE A 27 -2.43 -0.20 -23.97
CA PHE A 27 -3.15 -0.07 -25.25
C PHE A 27 -3.05 -1.33 -26.11
N ARG A 28 -1.96 -2.09 -25.98
CA ARG A 28 -1.72 -3.38 -26.64
C ARG A 28 -2.41 -4.59 -25.96
N MET A 29 -3.11 -4.39 -24.85
CA MET A 29 -3.92 -5.44 -24.23
C MET A 29 -5.21 -5.70 -25.01
N THR A 30 -5.65 -6.96 -25.03
CA THR A 30 -6.97 -7.35 -25.54
C THR A 30 -8.09 -6.75 -24.69
N THR A 31 -9.31 -6.67 -25.22
CA THR A 31 -10.49 -6.16 -24.48
C THR A 31 -10.70 -6.93 -23.18
N ALA A 32 -10.65 -8.27 -23.23
CA ALA A 32 -10.83 -9.10 -22.03
C ALA A 32 -9.75 -8.87 -20.97
N GLU A 33 -8.50 -8.59 -21.38
CA GLU A 33 -7.43 -8.25 -20.43
C GLU A 33 -7.64 -6.87 -19.79
N LYS A 34 -8.11 -5.88 -20.55
CA LYS A 34 -8.45 -4.54 -20.03
C LYS A 34 -9.62 -4.60 -19.07
N ASP A 35 -10.67 -5.33 -19.41
CA ASP A 35 -11.85 -5.52 -18.55
C ASP A 35 -11.45 -6.20 -17.23
N LYS A 36 -10.60 -7.23 -17.31
CA LYS A 36 -10.05 -7.91 -16.12
C LYS A 36 -9.21 -6.98 -15.25
N LEU A 37 -8.39 -6.12 -15.85
CA LEU A 37 -7.61 -5.12 -15.10
C LEU A 37 -8.54 -4.15 -14.35
N VAL A 38 -9.52 -3.56 -15.04
CA VAL A 38 -10.48 -2.63 -14.44
C VAL A 38 -11.32 -3.31 -13.35
N ALA A 39 -11.75 -4.55 -13.57
CA ALA A 39 -12.49 -5.32 -12.57
C ALA A 39 -11.66 -5.55 -11.30
N TYR A 40 -10.37 -5.89 -11.42
CA TYR A 40 -9.51 -6.08 -10.25
C TYR A 40 -9.12 -4.79 -9.53
N LEU A 41 -8.98 -3.67 -10.24
CA LEU A 41 -8.80 -2.36 -9.59
C LEU A 41 -10.04 -2.00 -8.76
N ASN A 42 -11.23 -2.22 -9.30
CA ASN A 42 -12.48 -2.03 -8.56
C ASN A 42 -12.60 -2.98 -7.36
N LEU A 43 -12.18 -4.24 -7.51
CA LEU A 43 -12.13 -5.18 -6.40
C LEU A 43 -11.17 -4.69 -5.30
N ALA A 44 -9.95 -4.29 -5.66
CA ALA A 44 -8.96 -3.78 -4.71
C ALA A 44 -9.46 -2.55 -3.93
N LYS A 45 -10.24 -1.67 -4.58
CA LYS A 45 -10.87 -0.51 -3.94
C LYS A 45 -12.01 -0.86 -2.97
N ARG A 46 -12.57 -2.07 -3.06
CA ARG A 46 -13.71 -2.53 -2.25
C ARG A 46 -13.35 -3.60 -1.23
N THR A 47 -12.15 -4.17 -1.33
CA THR A 47 -11.67 -5.22 -0.44
C THR A 47 -10.78 -4.62 0.64
N THR A 48 -11.16 -4.77 1.91
CA THR A 48 -10.32 -4.42 3.06
C THR A 48 -8.98 -5.17 2.98
N SER A 49 -7.89 -4.46 3.26
CA SER A 49 -6.53 -4.98 3.35
C SER A 49 -6.47 -6.04 4.45
N PRO A 50 -6.08 -7.29 4.13
CA PRO A 50 -6.03 -8.36 5.13
C PRO A 50 -4.85 -8.22 6.09
N ASP A 51 -3.76 -7.59 5.64
CA ASP A 51 -2.46 -7.64 6.32
C ASP A 51 -2.06 -6.31 6.96
N TYR A 52 -2.67 -5.20 6.53
CA TYR A 52 -2.25 -3.85 6.91
C TYR A 52 -3.44 -2.97 7.26
N VAL A 53 -3.24 -2.16 8.30
CA VAL A 53 -4.07 -1.03 8.72
C VAL A 53 -3.23 0.25 8.62
N ILE A 54 -3.87 1.41 8.63
CA ILE A 54 -3.18 2.71 8.59
C ILE A 54 -3.25 3.42 9.94
N ALA A 55 -2.19 4.17 10.26
CA ALA A 55 -2.21 5.08 11.40
C ALA A 55 -3.09 6.29 11.10
N THR A 56 -3.94 6.67 12.05
CA THR A 56 -4.83 7.86 11.94
C THR A 56 -4.41 9.00 12.87
N GLY A 57 -3.32 8.84 13.62
CA GLY A 57 -2.75 9.85 14.51
C GLY A 57 -1.22 9.77 14.54
N THR A 58 -0.59 10.79 15.12
CA THR A 58 0.87 10.80 15.36
C THR A 58 1.25 9.89 16.52
N TYR A 59 2.53 9.53 16.63
CA TYR A 59 3.02 8.70 17.74
C TYR A 59 2.72 9.32 19.12
N GLU A 60 2.81 10.65 19.22
CA GLU A 60 2.45 11.42 20.42
C GLU A 60 0.96 11.29 20.74
N GLN A 61 0.08 11.48 19.75
CA GLN A 61 -1.38 11.31 19.93
C GLN A 61 -1.75 9.89 20.35
N MET A 62 -0.96 8.90 19.96
CA MET A 62 -1.10 7.51 20.40
C MET A 62 -0.54 7.23 21.80
N ASN A 63 -0.17 8.26 22.57
CA ASN A 63 0.46 8.11 23.89
C ASN A 63 1.67 7.17 23.85
N ASN A 64 2.60 7.45 22.93
CA ASN A 64 3.79 6.64 22.67
C ASN A 64 3.47 5.16 22.36
N GLY A 65 2.34 4.92 21.72
CA GLY A 65 1.86 3.59 21.32
C GLY A 65 0.98 2.87 22.34
N SER A 66 0.73 3.47 23.52
CA SER A 66 -0.16 2.88 24.53
C SER A 66 -1.65 3.01 24.18
N ASN A 67 -2.00 3.97 23.32
CA ASN A 67 -3.35 4.18 22.81
C ASN A 67 -3.34 4.10 21.26
N PRO A 68 -3.36 2.89 20.68
CA PRO A 68 -3.19 2.71 19.25
C PRO A 68 -4.33 3.36 18.45
N MET A 69 -3.99 4.18 17.47
CA MET A 69 -4.94 4.83 16.57
C MET A 69 -4.74 4.30 15.14
N PHE A 70 -5.43 3.19 14.84
CA PHE A 70 -5.40 2.57 13.52
C PHE A 70 -6.81 2.41 12.95
N ALA A 71 -6.90 2.41 11.62
CA ALA A 71 -8.14 2.14 10.90
C ALA A 71 -7.91 1.12 9.78
N ASP A 72 -8.93 0.30 9.56
CA ASP A 72 -9.04 -0.54 8.37
C ASP A 72 -9.01 0.31 7.11
N ILE A 73 -8.41 -0.24 6.05
CA ILE A 73 -8.31 0.42 4.75
C ILE A 73 -8.46 -0.63 3.65
N ASN A 74 -8.96 -0.25 2.48
CA ASN A 74 -8.96 -1.17 1.33
C ASN A 74 -7.59 -1.22 0.64
N VAL A 75 -7.37 -2.28 -0.15
CA VAL A 75 -6.08 -2.54 -0.81
C VAL A 75 -5.63 -1.37 -1.69
N TYR A 76 -6.56 -0.75 -2.43
CA TYR A 76 -6.20 0.37 -3.31
C TYR A 76 -5.88 1.65 -2.51
N ASP A 77 -6.66 1.94 -1.47
CA ASP A 77 -6.42 3.12 -0.64
C ASP A 77 -5.17 2.97 0.23
N LEU A 78 -4.77 1.76 0.60
CA LEU A 78 -3.47 1.52 1.22
C LEU A 78 -2.34 1.97 0.29
N PHE A 79 -2.40 1.60 -0.99
CA PHE A 79 -1.42 2.02 -1.99
C PHE A 79 -1.35 3.55 -2.11
N VAL A 80 -2.51 4.23 -2.10
CA VAL A 80 -2.58 5.70 -2.12
C VAL A 80 -2.07 6.32 -0.82
N TRP A 81 -2.43 5.75 0.32
CA TRP A 81 -2.06 6.25 1.63
C TRP A 81 -0.55 6.17 1.87
N LEU A 82 0.10 5.10 1.42
CA LEU A 82 1.57 4.97 1.50
C LEU A 82 2.27 6.10 0.75
N HIS A 83 1.77 6.44 -0.44
CA HIS A 83 2.32 7.57 -1.20
C HIS A 83 2.09 8.89 -0.47
N TYR A 84 0.85 9.15 -0.01
CA TYR A 84 0.54 10.34 0.80
C TYR A 84 1.44 10.44 2.04
N TYR A 85 1.64 9.35 2.75
CA TYR A 85 2.43 9.33 3.98
C TYR A 85 3.91 9.58 3.73
N ALA A 86 4.44 9.16 2.57
CA ALA A 86 5.83 9.40 2.20
C ALA A 86 6.09 10.83 1.70
N SER A 87 5.10 11.51 1.14
CA SER A 87 5.26 12.85 0.55
C SER A 87 4.55 14.00 1.28
N ARG A 88 3.94 13.72 2.43
CA ARG A 88 3.30 14.73 3.28
C ARG A 88 4.31 15.61 4.01
N ASP A 89 3.89 16.84 4.31
CA ASP A 89 4.64 17.75 5.17
C ASP A 89 4.91 17.15 6.56
N ALA A 90 6.05 17.55 7.14
CA ALA A 90 6.41 17.22 8.51
C ALA A 90 5.72 18.17 9.49
N PHE A 91 5.06 17.63 10.51
CA PHE A 91 4.51 18.44 11.59
C PHE A 91 5.63 18.94 12.53
N LEU A 92 5.54 20.20 12.96
CA LEU A 92 6.44 20.83 13.91
C LEU A 92 5.77 21.03 15.28
N GLU A 93 6.56 21.20 16.34
CA GLU A 93 6.07 21.31 17.73
C GLU A 93 5.15 22.52 17.97
N ASP A 94 5.32 23.59 17.19
CA ASP A 94 4.49 24.81 17.27
C ASP A 94 3.14 24.68 16.55
N GLY A 95 2.83 23.49 16.01
CA GLY A 95 1.62 23.22 15.24
C GLY A 95 1.69 23.65 13.78
N SER A 96 2.83 24.18 13.33
CA SER A 96 3.08 24.46 11.92
C SER A 96 3.58 23.22 11.17
N VAL A 97 3.87 23.37 9.88
CA VAL A 97 4.37 22.30 9.01
C VAL A 97 5.63 22.73 8.27
N TRP A 98 6.53 21.79 8.03
CA TRP A 98 7.67 21.94 7.12
C TRP A 98 7.39 21.16 5.83
N ALA A 99 7.26 21.91 4.73
CA ALA A 99 6.84 21.38 3.43
C ALA A 99 7.98 21.10 2.43
N ASP A 100 9.22 21.45 2.77
CA ASP A 100 10.39 21.21 1.90
C ASP A 100 11.01 19.82 2.20
N ILE A 101 10.14 18.80 2.20
CA ILE A 101 10.49 17.41 2.48
C ILE A 101 9.58 16.46 1.69
N ASP A 102 10.17 15.49 1.01
CA ASP A 102 9.46 14.43 0.29
C ASP A 102 10.34 13.16 0.30
N PHE A 103 9.80 12.02 0.73
CA PHE A 103 10.54 10.75 0.75
C PHE A 103 10.27 9.88 -0.48
N ALA A 104 9.40 10.31 -1.39
CA ALA A 104 8.95 9.54 -2.55
C ALA A 104 9.34 10.17 -3.91
N HIS A 105 9.83 11.41 -3.94
CA HIS A 105 10.27 12.13 -5.14
C HIS A 105 11.68 12.71 -4.97
#